data_AF-A0A962KP12-F1
#
_entry.id   AF-A0A962KP12-F1
#
_cell.length_a   1.000
_cell.length_b   1.000
_cell.length_c   1.000
_cell.angle_alpha   90.00
_cell.angle_beta   90.00
_cell.angle_gamma   90.00
#
_symmetry.space_group_name_H-M   'P 1'
#
loop_
_entity.id
_entity.type
_entity.pdbx_description
1 polymer ?
#
loop_
_entity_poly.entity_id
_entity_poly.type
_entity_poly.pdbx_seq_one_letter_code
_entity_poly.pdbx_strand_id
1 'polypeptide(L)' 'MTGRQIEHLVRMANQIALNLGAERDVEAAVRGTREHLSRFWTSAMREQLLAHWRGSGEGLHPAVAAVMAAMEEHQ' A
#
# COMPACT_ATOMS: atom_id res chain seq x y z
N MET A 1 -2.34 6.21 -17.25
CA MET A 1 -1.81 5.06 -16.49
C MET A 1 -2.45 3.80 -17.06
N THR A 2 -1.68 2.76 -17.37
CA THR A 2 -2.27 1.50 -17.86
C THR A 2 -2.83 0.71 -16.66
N GLY A 3 -4.09 0.27 -16.70
CA GLY A 3 -4.75 -0.42 -15.58
C GLY A 3 -3.96 -1.62 -15.04
N ARG A 4 -3.25 -2.33 -15.93
CA ARG A 4 -2.42 -3.49 -15.57
C ARG A 4 -1.25 -3.15 -14.63
N GLN A 5 -0.65 -1.96 -14.73
CA GLN A 5 0.47 -1.57 -13.87
C GLN A 5 0.00 -1.32 -12.43
N ILE A 6 -1.14 -0.63 -12.27
CA ILE A 6 -1.66 -0.35 -10.94
C ILE A 6 -2.19 -1.60 -10.25
N GLU A 7 -2.87 -2.50 -10.97
CA GLU A 7 -3.30 -3.80 -10.46
C GLU A 7 -2.12 -4.62 -9.91
N HIS A 8 -0.96 -4.53 -10.58
CA HIS A 8 0.24 -5.21 -10.12
C HIS A 8 0.78 -4.62 -8.81
N LEU A 9 0.83 -3.29 -8.70
CA LEU A 9 1.25 -2.61 -7.46
C LEU A 9 0.30 -2.92 -6.30
N VAL A 10 -1.02 -2.88 -6.53
CA VAL A 10 -2.04 -3.25 -5.53
C VAL A 10 -1.79 -4.68 -5.01
N ARG A 11 -1.60 -5.63 -5.93
CA ARG A 11 -1.31 -7.03 -5.56
C ARG A 11 -0.04 -7.17 -4.75
N MET A 12 1.04 -6.50 -5.16
CA MET A 12 2.31 -6.53 -4.42
C MET A 12 2.17 -5.93 -3.02
N ALA A 13 1.53 -4.77 -2.89
CA ALA A 13 1.32 -4.11 -1.61
C ALA A 13 0.49 -4.99 -0.65
N ASN A 14 -0.57 -5.61 -1.16
CA ASN A 14 -1.38 -6.55 -0.38
C ASN A 14 -0.57 -7.75 0.08
N GLN A 15 0.25 -8.34 -0.81
CA GLN A 15 1.09 -9.47 -0.45
C GLN A 15 2.11 -9.10 0.63
N ILE A 16 2.69 -7.90 0.57
CA ILE A 16 3.61 -7.40 1.61
C ILE A 16 2.87 -7.34 2.95
N ALA A 17 1.69 -6.72 3.00
CA ALA A 17 0.90 -6.61 4.22
C ALA A 17 0.51 -7.98 4.80
N LEU A 18 0.06 -8.91 3.95
CA LEU A 18 -0.29 -10.28 4.36
C LEU A 18 0.93 -11.03 4.90
N ASN A 19 2.08 -10.94 4.22
CA ASN A 19 3.32 -11.59 4.65
C ASN A 19 3.82 -11.03 6.00
N LEU A 20 3.59 -9.73 6.25
CA LEU A 20 3.90 -9.08 7.52
C LEU A 20 2.85 -9.36 8.62
N GLY A 21 1.85 -10.19 8.34
CA GLY A 21 0.92 -10.69 9.33
C GLY A 21 -0.32 -9.82 9.51
N ALA A 22 -0.82 -9.16 8.47
CA ALA A 22 -2.04 -8.34 8.53
C ALA A 22 -3.29 -9.10 9.05
N GLU A 23 -3.29 -10.44 9.03
CA GLU A 23 -4.36 -11.26 9.63
C GLU A 23 -4.18 -11.52 11.13
N ARG A 24 -2.98 -11.29 11.68
CA ARG A 24 -2.64 -11.55 13.08
C ARG A 24 -2.47 -10.28 13.89
N ASP A 25 -1.76 -9.31 13.33
CA ASP A 25 -1.47 -8.02 13.94
C ASP A 25 -1.49 -6.94 12.85
N VAL A 26 -2.65 -6.30 12.71
CA VAL A 26 -2.89 -5.27 11.69
C VAL A 26 -1.97 -4.07 11.93
N GLU A 27 -1.77 -3.65 13.18
CA GLU A 27 -1.00 -2.45 13.48
C GLU A 27 0.49 -2.64 13.16
N ALA A 28 1.05 -3.78 13.56
CA ALA A 28 2.42 -4.13 13.21
C ALA A 28 2.60 -4.29 11.70
N ALA A 29 1.63 -4.92 11.01
CA ALA A 29 1.66 -5.09 9.56
C ALA A 29 1.58 -3.74 8.83
N VAL A 30 0.74 -2.79 9.28
CA VAL A 30 0.65 -1.43 8.74
C VAL A 30 2.00 -0.72 8.87
N ARG A 31 2.58 -0.70 10.07
CA ARG A 31 3.89 -0.07 10.31
C ARG A 31 4.99 -0.66 9.43
N GLY A 32 5.09 -1.99 9.39
CA GLY A 32 6.10 -2.69 8.59
C GLY A 32 5.90 -2.50 7.09
N THR A 33 4.65 -2.50 6.62
CA THR A 33 4.33 -2.28 5.20
C THR A 33 4.73 -0.86 4.79
N ARG A 34 4.37 0.16 5.59
CA ARG A 34 4.77 1.55 5.33
C ARG A 34 6.29 1.70 5.20
N GLU A 35 7.04 1.07 6.11
CA GLU A 35 8.50 1.09 6.09
C GLU A 35 9.05 0.38 4.85
N HIS A 36 8.49 -0.77 4.49
CA HIS A 36 8.90 -1.51 3.30
C HIS A 36 8.68 -0.69 2.02
N LEU A 37 7.48 -0.12 1.83
CA LEU A 37 7.18 0.73 0.66
C LEU A 37 8.10 1.97 0.62
N SER A 38 8.39 2.57 1.77
CA SER A 38 9.29 3.72 1.85
C SER A 38 10.74 3.37 1.46
N ARG A 39 11.22 2.19 1.86
CA ARG A 39 12.60 1.75 1.62
C ARG A 39 12.83 1.18 0.22
N PHE A 40 11.89 0.39 -0.30
CA PHE A 40 12.13 -0.45 -1.48
C PHE A 40 11.38 0.00 -2.73
N TRP A 41 10.33 0.80 -2.60
CA TRP A 41 9.61 1.31 -3.78
C TRP A 41 10.15 2.67 -4.19
N THR A 42 10.07 2.95 -5.50
CA THR A 42 10.36 4.29 -6.01
C THR A 42 9.25 5.27 -5.63
N SER A 43 9.54 6.57 -5.61
CA SER A 43 8.53 7.61 -5.35
C SER A 43 7.34 7.49 -6.32
N ALA A 44 7.61 7.25 -7.61
CA ALA A 44 6.58 7.09 -8.62
C ALA A 44 5.63 5.91 -8.34
N MET A 45 6.13 4.78 -7.83
CA MET A 45 5.27 3.64 -7.46
C MET A 45 4.36 3.99 -6.28
N ARG A 46 4.90 4.68 -5.26
CA ARG A 46 4.12 5.11 -4.09
C ARG A 46 3.05 6.12 -4.48
N GLU A 47 3.40 7.11 -5.30
CA GLU A 47 2.45 8.11 -5.82
C GLU A 47 1.33 7.46 -6.65
N GLN A 48 1.65 6.46 -7.48
CA GLN A 48 0.63 5.72 -8.23
C GLN A 48 -0.33 4.96 -7.31
N LEU A 49 0.19 4.29 -6.28
CA LEU A 49 -0.64 3.58 -5.31
C LEU A 49 -1.51 4.53 -4.49
N LEU A 50 -0.96 5.68 -4.08
CA LEU A 50 -1.68 6.73 -3.36
C LEU A 50 -2.78 7.35 -4.24
N ALA A 51 -2.50 7.62 -5.51
CA ALA A 51 -3.50 8.11 -6.46
C ALA A 51 -4.64 7.10 -6.69
N HIS A 52 -4.33 5.80 -6.76
CA HIS A 52 -5.34 4.74 -6.84
C HIS A 52 -6.21 4.68 -5.59
N TRP A 53 -5.59 4.76 -4.41
CA TRP A 53 -6.30 4.79 -3.13
C TRP A 53 -7.24 6.00 -3.01
N ARG A 54 -6.80 7.20 -3.43
CA ARG A 54 -7.65 8.41 -3.48
C ARG A 54 -8.82 8.29 -4.46
N GLY A 55 -8.66 7.49 -5.50
CA GLY A 55 -9.69 7.22 -6.50
C GLY A 55 -10.69 6.17 -6.00
N SER A 56 -10.59 4.96 -6.53
CA SER A 56 -11.48 3.86 -6.11
C SER A 56 -10.97 3.11 -4.89
N GLY A 57 -9.65 3.03 -4.71
CA GLY A 57 -9.01 2.14 -3.73
C GLY A 57 -9.35 0.66 -3.95
N GLU A 58 -9.89 0.30 -5.12
CA GLU A 58 -10.40 -1.05 -5.36
C GLU A 58 -9.27 -2.09 -5.27
N GLY A 59 -9.59 -3.21 -4.62
CA GLY A 59 -8.66 -4.32 -4.46
C GLY A 59 -7.56 -4.09 -3.41
N LEU A 60 -7.49 -2.93 -2.75
CA LEU A 60 -6.55 -2.73 -1.64
C LEU A 60 -7.01 -3.50 -0.40
N HIS A 61 -6.07 -4.22 0.21
CA HIS A 61 -6.29 -4.81 1.53
C HIS A 61 -6.48 -3.70 2.58
N PRO A 62 -7.33 -3.88 3.61
CA PRO A 62 -7.55 -2.85 4.64
C PRO A 62 -6.28 -2.31 5.30
N ALA A 63 -5.31 -3.19 5.56
CA ALA A 63 -4.00 -2.79 6.08
C ALA A 63 -3.23 -1.87 5.10
N VAL A 64 -3.31 -2.11 3.79
CA VAL A 64 -2.65 -1.23 2.79
C VAL A 64 -3.37 0.10 2.68
N ALA A 65 -4.70 0.12 2.75
CA ALA A 65 -5.47 1.36 2.79
C ALA A 65 -5.10 2.22 4.00
N ALA A 66 -4.92 1.61 5.18
CA ALA A 66 -4.43 2.30 6.38
C ALA A 66 -2.99 2.85 6.21
N VAL A 67 -2.12 2.13 5.49
CA VAL A 67 -0.79 2.64 5.12
C VAL A 67 -0.90 3.88 4.23
N MET A 68 -1.80 3.86 3.22
CA MET A 68 -1.98 5.01 2.33
C MET A 68 -2.47 6.24 3.08
N ALA A 69 -3.46 6.08 3.98
CA ALA A 69 -3.93 7.15 4.85
C ALA A 69 -2.79 7.74 5.71
N ALA A 70 -2.00 6.88 6.37
CA ALA A 70 -0.87 7.33 7.19
C ALA A 70 0.28 7.98 6.39
N MET A 71 0.40 7.68 5.09
CA MET A 71 1.39 8.31 4.22
C MET A 71 0.92 9.68 3.70
N GLU A 72 -0.38 9.89 3.57
CA GLU A 72 -0.97 11.17 3.15
C GLU A 72 -0.86 12.23 4.25
N GLU A 73 -1.07 11.86 5.52
CA GLU A 73 -0.98 12.78 6.66
C GLU A 73 0.42 13.41 6.86
N HIS A 74 1.45 12.85 6.22
CA HIS A 74 2.84 13.28 6.32
C HIS A 74 3.40 13.95 5.05
N GLN A 75 2.54 14.30 4.08
CA GLN A 75 2.90 15.17 2.94
C GLN A 75 2.72 16.64 3.30
#